data_AF-A0AAX7TK41-F1
#
_entry.id   AF-A0AAX7TK41-F1
#
_cell.length_a   1.000
_cell.length_b   1.000
_cell.length_c   1.000
_cell.angle_alpha   90.00
_cell.angle_beta   90.00
_cell.angle_gamma   90.00
#
_symmetry.space_group_name_H-M   'P 1'
#
loop_
_entity.id
_entity.type
_entity.pdbx_description
1 polymer ?
#
loop_
_entity_poly.entity_id
_entity_poly.type
_entity_poly.pdbx_seq_one_letter_code
_entity_poly.pdbx_strand_id
1 'polypeptide(L)'
;THTHTHTHTHTHIYIYIYIYIYIYIYIYIYIYIYIIFFFFFFPPGGAHVALKIIKNVEKYKEAARLEINVLEKINEKDPDNKFLCVQMYDWFDYHGHMCISFELLALSTFDFLKENNYLPYSIGHVRHMAYQICLAVKFLHDNKLTHTDLKPENILFVNSDFTMSYNVEKKREERTVKSTAVRVVDFGSATFDHEHHSTIVSTRHYRAPEVILELGWSHPCDVWSIGCILFEYYLGFTLFQTHDNREHLAMMERILGPVPSRMIRKTRKQKYFYRGRLDWDESSSAGKYVRENCKPLRRYLLSEAEEHHQLFDLIESMLEYEPSKRLALADSLKHPFFENLGISEAAGTKSWEGNRDISR
;
A
#
# COMPACT_ATOMS: atom_id res chain seq x y z
N THR A 1 33.19 -38.18 33.52
CA THR A 1 32.21 -37.16 33.96
C THR A 1 32.07 -36.14 32.85
N HIS A 2 30.84 -35.95 32.38
CA HIS A 2 30.43 -35.17 31.22
C HIS A 2 30.93 -33.72 31.20
N THR A 3 31.19 -33.21 29.99
CA THR A 3 30.51 -32.01 29.46
C THR A 3 30.50 -32.07 27.93
N HIS A 4 29.30 -32.16 27.35
CA HIS A 4 29.00 -31.97 25.94
C HIS A 4 28.98 -30.48 25.60
N THR A 5 29.54 -30.11 24.45
CA THR A 5 29.08 -28.95 23.67
C THR A 5 28.83 -29.42 22.24
N HIS A 6 27.57 -29.38 21.83
CA HIS A 6 27.10 -29.68 20.48
C HIS A 6 27.66 -28.64 19.50
N THR A 7 28.48 -29.09 18.55
CA THR A 7 28.76 -28.39 17.31
C THR A 7 28.04 -29.12 16.19
N HIS A 8 27.00 -28.52 15.60
CA HIS A 8 26.55 -28.94 14.27
C HIS A 8 26.09 -27.74 13.43
N THR A 9 26.74 -27.66 12.26
CA THR A 9 26.18 -27.30 10.94
C THR A 9 25.76 -25.85 10.69
N HIS A 10 26.73 -24.96 10.47
CA HIS A 10 26.54 -23.71 9.70
C HIS A 10 27.31 -23.68 8.37
N THR A 11 27.97 -24.78 7.97
CA THR A 11 29.00 -24.71 6.91
C THR A 11 28.53 -24.98 5.47
N HIS A 12 27.25 -25.26 5.23
CA HIS A 12 26.75 -25.60 3.88
C HIS A 12 25.97 -24.50 3.16
N ILE A 13 25.55 -23.42 3.84
CA ILE A 13 24.81 -22.30 3.21
C ILE A 13 25.78 -21.31 2.52
N TYR A 14 26.97 -21.10 3.10
CA TYR A 14 27.93 -20.09 2.63
C TYR A 14 28.58 -20.42 1.26
N ILE A 15 28.73 -21.70 0.91
CA ILE A 15 29.38 -22.10 -0.35
C ILE A 15 28.44 -21.91 -1.54
N TYR A 16 27.12 -22.03 -1.35
CA TYR A 16 26.14 -21.85 -2.43
C TYR A 16 25.93 -20.39 -2.83
N ILE A 17 26.06 -19.45 -1.88
CA ILE A 17 25.96 -18.00 -2.17
C ILE A 17 27.09 -17.55 -3.12
N TYR A 18 28.29 -18.12 -2.99
CA TYR A 18 29.45 -17.72 -3.79
C TYR A 18 29.40 -18.23 -5.24
N ILE A 19 28.76 -19.38 -5.51
CA ILE A 19 28.73 -20.00 -6.85
C ILE A 19 27.67 -19.35 -7.76
N TYR A 20 26.55 -18.87 -7.20
CA TYR A 20 25.46 -18.30 -8.00
C TYR A 20 25.63 -16.83 -8.40
N ILE A 21 26.54 -16.08 -7.76
CA ILE A 21 26.86 -14.70 -8.17
C ILE A 21 27.43 -14.66 -9.60
N TYR A 22 27.95 -15.78 -10.13
CA TYR A 22 28.55 -15.86 -11.46
C TYR A 22 27.67 -16.43 -12.58
N ILE A 23 26.43 -16.85 -12.32
CA ILE A 23 25.60 -17.51 -13.34
C ILE A 23 24.28 -16.74 -13.53
N TYR A 24 24.25 -15.95 -14.62
CA TYR A 24 23.06 -15.35 -15.25
C TYR A 24 22.01 -14.77 -14.29
N ILE A 25 22.35 -13.64 -13.66
CA ILE A 25 21.39 -12.83 -12.93
C ILE A 25 20.59 -11.99 -13.94
N TYR A 26 19.33 -12.35 -14.19
CA TYR A 26 18.35 -11.41 -14.77
C TYR A 26 17.98 -10.40 -13.68
N ILE A 27 18.79 -9.33 -13.60
CA ILE A 27 18.60 -8.26 -12.63
C ILE A 27 17.47 -7.35 -13.12
N TYR A 28 16.28 -7.45 -12.52
CA TYR A 28 15.31 -6.35 -12.55
C TYR A 28 15.64 -5.40 -11.39
N ILE A 29 16.50 -4.42 -11.66
CA ILE A 29 16.80 -3.33 -10.73
C ILE A 29 15.61 -2.36 -10.71
N TYR A 30 14.87 -2.30 -9.61
CA TYR A 30 14.12 -1.10 -9.25
C TYR A 30 15.03 -0.22 -8.39
N ILE A 31 15.65 0.81 -8.99
CA ILE A 31 16.36 1.84 -8.23
C ILE A 31 15.31 2.75 -7.59
N TYR A 32 14.81 2.37 -6.42
CA TYR A 32 14.43 3.39 -5.46
C TYR A 32 15.72 3.89 -4.83
N ILE A 33 15.87 5.20 -4.68
CA ILE A 33 17.13 5.95 -4.49
C ILE A 33 17.99 5.46 -3.28
N TYR A 34 17.52 4.48 -2.48
CA TYR A 34 18.14 4.04 -1.22
C TYR A 34 18.20 2.52 -0.99
N ILE A 35 17.58 1.69 -1.83
CA ILE A 35 17.39 0.25 -1.61
C ILE A 35 17.69 -0.50 -2.90
N ILE A 36 18.39 -1.64 -2.82
CA ILE A 36 18.51 -2.57 -3.94
C ILE A 36 17.71 -3.82 -3.58
N PHE A 37 16.63 -4.08 -4.31
CA PHE A 37 15.96 -5.37 -4.25
C PHE A 37 16.67 -6.37 -5.15
N PHE A 38 17.08 -7.50 -4.59
CA PHE A 38 17.56 -8.65 -5.35
C PHE A 38 16.54 -9.78 -5.25
N PHE A 39 16.22 -10.36 -6.39
CA PHE A 39 15.43 -11.59 -6.46
C PHE A 39 16.40 -12.76 -6.56
N PHE A 40 16.43 -13.60 -5.53
CA PHE A 40 17.27 -14.79 -5.54
C PHE A 40 16.50 -15.98 -6.09
N PHE A 41 17.00 -16.53 -7.20
CA PHE A 41 16.53 -17.76 -7.79
C PHE A 41 17.40 -18.91 -7.26
N PHE A 42 16.84 -19.69 -6.33
CA PHE A 42 17.48 -20.93 -5.91
C PHE A 42 17.24 -22.05 -6.96
N PRO A 43 18.10 -23.07 -7.05
CA PRO A 43 17.94 -24.22 -7.93
C PRO A 43 16.58 -24.92 -7.75
N PRO A 44 16.18 -25.84 -8.67
CA PRO A 44 14.86 -26.47 -8.65
C PRO A 44 14.56 -27.10 -7.28
N GLY A 45 13.57 -26.54 -6.57
CA GLY A 45 13.17 -26.97 -5.22
C GLY A 45 13.46 -25.97 -4.09
N GLY A 46 14.19 -24.88 -4.34
CA GLY A 46 14.36 -23.78 -3.39
C GLY A 46 13.25 -22.73 -3.52
N ALA A 47 12.76 -22.18 -2.40
CA ALA A 47 11.79 -21.10 -2.40
C ALA A 47 12.42 -19.79 -2.88
N HIS A 48 11.76 -19.08 -3.79
CA HIS A 48 12.19 -17.75 -4.21
C HIS A 48 11.93 -16.71 -3.13
N VAL A 49 12.86 -15.76 -2.96
CA VAL A 49 12.75 -14.70 -1.96
C VAL A 49 13.06 -13.34 -2.57
N ALA A 50 12.44 -12.30 -2.02
CA ALA A 50 12.82 -10.92 -2.26
C ALA A 50 13.79 -10.47 -1.16
N LEU A 51 14.99 -10.01 -1.52
CA LEU A 51 15.98 -9.51 -0.57
C LEU A 51 16.12 -8.00 -0.70
N LYS A 52 15.78 -7.26 0.35
CA LYS A 52 15.97 -5.82 0.49
C LYS A 52 17.36 -5.57 1.07
N ILE A 53 18.29 -5.04 0.27
CA ILE A 53 19.64 -4.68 0.73
C ILE A 53 19.70 -3.18 0.98
N ILE A 54 19.97 -2.82 2.24
CA ILE A 54 20.05 -1.44 2.71
C ILE A 54 21.46 -0.89 2.48
N LYS A 55 21.56 0.34 2.00
CA LYS A 55 22.86 1.03 1.85
C LYS A 55 23.58 1.10 3.20
N ASN A 56 24.89 0.85 3.19
CA ASN A 56 25.75 0.96 4.38
C ASN A 56 26.00 2.43 4.75
N VAL A 57 24.95 3.10 5.23
CA VAL A 57 24.97 4.46 5.78
C VAL A 57 24.11 4.42 7.03
N GLU A 58 24.61 4.93 8.15
CA GLU A 58 24.00 4.71 9.48
C GLU A 58 22.52 5.11 9.54
N LYS A 59 22.15 6.28 9.00
CA LYS A 59 20.75 6.73 8.96
C LYS A 59 19.79 5.73 8.28
N TYR A 60 20.23 5.02 7.24
CA TYR A 60 19.39 4.03 6.55
C TYR A 60 19.34 2.72 7.33
N LYS A 61 20.43 2.36 8.01
CA LYS A 61 20.46 1.22 8.90
C LYS A 61 19.56 1.44 10.11
N GLU A 62 19.55 2.62 10.70
CA GLU A 62 18.60 2.97 11.77
C GLU A 62 17.15 2.84 11.31
N ALA A 63 16.80 3.40 10.15
CA ALA A 63 15.46 3.26 9.59
C ALA A 63 15.06 1.80 9.35
N ALA A 64 15.95 0.99 8.80
CA ALA A 64 15.67 -0.42 8.56
C ALA A 64 15.61 -1.27 9.84
N ARG A 65 16.27 -0.86 10.95
CA ARG A 65 16.09 -1.52 12.25
C ARG A 65 14.68 -1.29 12.80
N LEU A 66 14.14 -0.08 12.62
CA LEU A 66 12.75 0.21 12.96
C LEU A 66 11.78 -0.63 12.12
N GLU A 67 12.04 -0.73 10.81
CA GLU A 67 11.26 -1.59 9.91
C GLU A 67 11.28 -3.06 10.34
N ILE A 68 12.46 -3.60 10.67
CA ILE A 68 12.62 -4.98 11.15
C ILE A 68 11.81 -5.20 12.43
N ASN A 69 11.88 -4.29 13.41
CA ASN A 69 11.11 -4.42 14.65
C ASN A 69 9.59 -4.46 14.40
N VAL A 70 9.12 -3.64 13.46
CA VAL A 70 7.70 -3.65 13.03
C VAL A 70 7.34 -4.99 12.38
N LEU A 71 8.15 -5.47 11.45
CA LEU A 71 7.95 -6.73 10.73
C LEU A 71 7.97 -7.95 11.67
N GLU A 72 8.90 -7.99 12.63
CA GLU A 72 8.94 -9.03 13.67
C GLU A 72 7.64 -9.04 14.47
N LYS A 73 7.11 -7.86 14.83
CA LYS A 73 5.86 -7.77 15.59
C LYS A 73 4.65 -8.21 14.78
N ILE A 74 4.60 -7.85 13.49
CA ILE A 74 3.55 -8.30 12.56
C ILE A 74 3.58 -9.82 12.46
N ASN A 75 4.75 -10.43 12.21
CA ASN A 75 4.92 -11.87 12.12
C ASN A 75 4.57 -12.61 13.42
N GLU A 76 4.94 -12.06 14.59
CA GLU A 76 4.57 -12.62 15.90
C GLU A 76 3.05 -12.67 16.10
N LYS A 77 2.36 -11.62 15.64
CA LYS A 77 0.91 -11.45 15.80
C LYS A 77 0.09 -12.19 14.74
N ASP A 78 0.68 -12.48 13.58
CA ASP A 78 0.05 -13.18 12.47
C ASP A 78 0.99 -14.23 11.82
N PRO A 79 1.33 -15.30 12.55
CA PRO A 79 2.25 -16.32 12.04
C PRO A 79 1.71 -17.07 10.80
N ASP A 80 0.38 -17.10 10.63
CA ASP A 80 -0.30 -17.78 9.53
C ASP A 80 -0.57 -16.88 8.31
N ASN A 81 -0.14 -15.60 8.34
CA ASN A 81 -0.40 -14.60 7.29
C ASN A 81 -1.89 -14.44 6.91
N LYS A 82 -2.77 -14.44 7.90
CA LYS A 82 -4.22 -14.26 7.71
C LYS A 82 -4.62 -12.81 7.44
N PHE A 83 -3.77 -11.87 7.81
CA PHE A 83 -3.99 -10.43 7.69
C PHE A 83 -3.14 -9.77 6.59
N LEU A 84 -2.59 -10.58 5.68
CA LEU A 84 -2.17 -10.15 4.33
C LEU A 84 -1.09 -9.06 4.31
N CYS A 85 -0.25 -9.01 5.34
CA CYS A 85 0.96 -8.20 5.36
C CYS A 85 2.13 -9.03 4.80
N VAL A 86 3.12 -8.40 4.16
CA VAL A 86 4.28 -9.14 3.64
C VAL A 86 4.99 -9.89 4.77
N GLN A 87 5.27 -11.17 4.55
CA GLN A 87 6.05 -11.95 5.51
C GLN A 87 7.55 -11.66 5.35
N MET A 88 8.17 -11.20 6.44
CA MET A 88 9.62 -11.25 6.59
C MET A 88 10.04 -12.67 6.98
N TYR A 89 11.01 -13.26 6.29
CA TYR A 89 11.54 -14.57 6.65
C TYR A 89 12.73 -14.49 7.60
N ASP A 90 13.66 -13.57 7.32
CA ASP A 90 14.89 -13.41 8.09
C ASP A 90 15.54 -12.04 7.80
N TRP A 91 16.44 -11.59 8.66
CA TRP A 91 17.28 -10.41 8.44
C TRP A 91 18.70 -10.64 8.94
N PHE A 92 19.69 -10.05 8.26
CA PHE A 92 21.10 -10.22 8.61
C PHE A 92 21.96 -9.03 8.18
N ASP A 93 23.14 -8.88 8.78
CA ASP A 93 24.17 -7.93 8.32
C ASP A 93 25.12 -8.65 7.35
N TYR A 94 25.35 -8.05 6.18
CA TYR A 94 26.32 -8.49 5.20
C TYR A 94 27.28 -7.35 4.84
N HIS A 95 28.50 -7.41 5.39
CA HIS A 95 29.53 -6.37 5.20
C HIS A 95 29.04 -4.95 5.53
N GLY A 96 28.24 -4.80 6.59
CA GLY A 96 27.65 -3.54 7.02
C GLY A 96 26.41 -3.12 6.24
N HIS A 97 25.95 -3.93 5.28
CA HIS A 97 24.63 -3.78 4.67
C HIS A 97 23.63 -4.61 5.45
N MET A 98 22.58 -3.98 5.97
CA MET A 98 21.47 -4.75 6.51
C MET A 98 20.64 -5.31 5.36
N CYS A 99 20.31 -6.59 5.45
CA CYS A 99 19.57 -7.34 4.45
C CYS A 99 18.30 -7.88 5.12
N ILE A 100 17.15 -7.69 4.48
CA ILE A 100 15.86 -8.21 4.94
C ILE A 100 15.29 -9.09 3.85
N SER A 101 14.95 -10.33 4.19
CA SER A 101 14.38 -11.31 3.26
C SER A 101 12.88 -11.45 3.45
N PHE A 102 12.15 -11.53 2.35
CA PHE A 102 10.70 -11.57 2.31
C PHE A 102 10.20 -12.69 1.40
N GLU A 103 8.93 -13.04 1.56
CA GLU A 103 8.18 -13.75 0.52
C GLU A 103 8.30 -13.03 -0.83
N LEU A 104 8.47 -13.78 -1.92
CA LEU A 104 8.49 -13.19 -3.24
C LEU A 104 7.06 -12.90 -3.71
N LEU A 105 6.77 -11.62 -3.95
CA LEU A 105 5.51 -11.15 -4.52
C LEU A 105 5.71 -10.71 -5.98
N ALA A 106 4.59 -10.52 -6.68
CA ALA A 106 4.56 -10.11 -8.08
C ALA A 106 4.54 -8.57 -8.23
N LEU A 107 4.02 -8.08 -9.35
CA LEU A 107 3.93 -6.64 -9.62
C LEU A 107 3.15 -5.90 -8.51
N SER A 108 3.54 -4.65 -8.26
CA SER A 108 2.69 -3.72 -7.55
C SER A 108 1.41 -3.45 -8.34
N THR A 109 0.33 -3.09 -7.65
CA THR A 109 -0.93 -2.71 -8.31
C THR A 109 -0.76 -1.45 -9.17
N PHE A 110 0.21 -0.58 -8.85
CA PHE A 110 0.60 0.53 -9.70
C PHE A 110 1.27 0.06 -11.00
N ASP A 111 2.28 -0.81 -10.89
CA ASP A 111 3.03 -1.27 -12.06
C ASP A 111 2.14 -2.08 -13.00
N PHE A 112 1.25 -2.91 -12.46
CA PHE A 112 0.26 -3.62 -13.27
C PHE A 112 -0.67 -2.63 -14.00
N LEU A 113 -1.17 -1.60 -13.31
CA LEU A 113 -2.02 -0.56 -13.90
C LEU A 113 -1.29 0.18 -15.02
N LYS A 114 -0.03 0.57 -14.78
CA LYS A 114 0.84 1.23 -15.76
C LYS A 114 1.10 0.36 -16.97
N GLU A 115 1.42 -0.92 -16.78
CA GLU A 115 1.59 -1.88 -17.87
C GLU A 115 0.28 -2.15 -18.64
N ASN A 116 -0.86 -1.98 -17.98
CA ASN A 116 -2.19 -1.99 -18.59
C ASN A 116 -2.59 -0.62 -19.18
N ASN A 117 -1.62 0.27 -19.47
CA ASN A 117 -1.84 1.61 -20.02
C ASN A 117 -2.83 2.46 -19.20
N TYR A 118 -2.80 2.32 -17.88
CA TYR A 118 -3.68 3.00 -16.94
C TYR A 118 -5.18 2.70 -17.17
N LEU A 119 -5.49 1.52 -17.71
CA LEU A 119 -6.86 1.01 -17.74
C LEU A 119 -7.27 0.57 -16.33
N PRO A 120 -8.39 1.07 -15.79
CA PRO A 120 -8.82 0.78 -14.43
C PRO A 120 -9.11 -0.71 -14.22
N TYR A 121 -9.09 -1.13 -12.96
CA TYR A 121 -9.55 -2.45 -12.58
C TYR A 121 -11.08 -2.54 -12.67
N SER A 122 -11.59 -3.74 -12.93
CA SER A 122 -13.03 -4.00 -12.86
C SER A 122 -13.57 -3.75 -11.45
N ILE A 123 -14.85 -3.38 -11.33
CA ILE A 123 -15.47 -3.11 -10.02
C ILE A 123 -15.38 -4.31 -9.04
N GLY A 124 -15.47 -5.54 -9.56
CA GLY A 124 -15.25 -6.75 -8.76
C GLY A 124 -13.82 -6.88 -8.25
N HIS A 125 -12.81 -6.55 -9.08
CA HIS A 125 -11.42 -6.52 -8.65
C HIS A 125 -11.18 -5.43 -7.61
N VAL A 126 -11.72 -4.22 -7.83
CA VAL A 126 -11.65 -3.11 -6.85
C VAL A 126 -12.25 -3.55 -5.53
N ARG A 127 -13.42 -4.22 -5.53
CA ARG A 127 -14.07 -4.74 -4.33
C ARG A 127 -13.19 -5.71 -3.56
N HIS A 128 -12.66 -6.73 -4.22
CA HIS A 128 -11.86 -7.75 -3.54
C HIS A 128 -10.53 -7.20 -3.02
N MET A 129 -9.85 -6.33 -3.79
CA MET A 129 -8.63 -5.67 -3.32
C MET A 129 -8.92 -4.69 -2.17
N ALA A 130 -9.99 -3.91 -2.24
CA ALA A 130 -10.40 -2.99 -1.18
C ALA A 130 -10.65 -3.71 0.14
N TYR A 131 -11.34 -4.86 0.11
CA TYR A 131 -11.59 -5.67 1.29
C TYR A 131 -10.29 -6.16 1.93
N GLN A 132 -9.38 -6.72 1.13
CA GLN A 132 -8.09 -7.22 1.60
C GLN A 132 -7.21 -6.12 2.18
N ILE A 133 -7.17 -4.94 1.54
CA ILE A 133 -6.43 -3.78 2.04
C ILE A 133 -7.03 -3.30 3.37
N CYS A 134 -8.35 -3.17 3.46
CA CYS A 134 -9.03 -2.80 4.71
C CYS A 134 -8.76 -3.82 5.83
N LEU A 135 -8.77 -5.12 5.52
CA LEU A 135 -8.49 -6.20 6.47
C LEU A 135 -7.06 -6.11 7.01
N ALA A 136 -6.08 -5.95 6.12
CA ALA A 136 -4.67 -5.83 6.48
C ALA A 136 -4.40 -4.60 7.35
N VAL A 137 -4.89 -3.44 6.91
CA VAL A 137 -4.62 -2.18 7.63
C VAL A 137 -5.38 -2.11 8.95
N LYS A 138 -6.59 -2.71 9.04
CA LYS A 138 -7.30 -2.85 10.31
C LYS A 138 -6.48 -3.66 11.31
N PHE A 139 -5.83 -4.74 10.87
CA PHE A 139 -4.94 -5.53 11.74
C PHE A 139 -3.77 -4.69 12.26
N LEU A 140 -3.18 -3.82 11.44
CA LEU A 140 -2.14 -2.88 11.90
C LEU A 140 -2.70 -1.94 12.98
N HIS A 141 -3.86 -1.33 12.74
CA HIS A 141 -4.51 -0.40 13.66
C HIS A 141 -4.90 -1.05 15.00
N ASP A 142 -5.38 -2.30 14.97
CA ASP A 142 -5.67 -3.08 16.18
C ASP A 142 -4.40 -3.28 17.03
N ASN A 143 -3.24 -3.39 16.38
CA ASN A 143 -1.93 -3.52 17.00
C ASN A 143 -1.22 -2.18 17.23
N LYS A 144 -1.95 -1.05 17.22
CA LYS A 144 -1.45 0.30 17.54
C LYS A 144 -0.36 0.78 16.60
N LEU A 145 -0.43 0.35 15.35
CA LEU A 145 0.52 0.66 14.30
C LEU A 145 -0.20 1.37 13.15
N THR A 146 0.31 2.53 12.75
CA THR A 146 -0.12 3.26 11.55
C THR A 146 0.90 3.03 10.44
N HIS A 147 0.47 2.71 9.21
CA HIS A 147 1.38 2.44 8.09
C HIS A 147 2.04 3.72 7.54
N THR A 148 1.25 4.79 7.45
CA THR A 148 1.62 6.16 7.02
C THR A 148 2.02 6.34 5.56
N ASP A 149 2.47 5.31 4.83
CA ASP A 149 2.82 5.42 3.39
C ASP A 149 2.06 4.43 2.49
N LEU A 150 0.74 4.28 2.70
CA LEU A 150 -0.11 3.50 1.80
C LEU A 150 -0.26 4.20 0.44
N LYS A 151 0.00 3.45 -0.61
CA LYS A 151 -0.10 3.84 -2.03
C LYS A 151 -0.12 2.59 -2.93
N PRO A 152 -0.58 2.67 -4.18
CA PRO A 152 -0.64 1.52 -5.09
C PRO A 152 0.70 0.79 -5.29
N GLU A 153 1.82 1.49 -5.21
CA GLU A 153 3.17 0.91 -5.28
C GLU A 153 3.49 0.00 -4.09
N ASN A 154 2.85 0.23 -2.94
CA ASN A 154 3.04 -0.53 -1.69
C ASN A 154 1.94 -1.60 -1.48
N ILE A 155 1.12 -1.86 -2.49
CA ILE A 155 0.18 -2.98 -2.54
C ILE A 155 0.62 -3.88 -3.69
N LEU A 156 1.07 -5.10 -3.38
CA LEU A 156 1.60 -6.04 -4.36
C LEU A 156 0.65 -7.21 -4.56
N PHE A 157 0.54 -7.68 -5.80
CA PHE A 157 -0.15 -8.94 -6.09
C PHE A 157 0.68 -10.13 -5.59
N VAL A 158 0.00 -11.15 -5.06
CA VAL A 158 0.64 -12.44 -4.78
C VAL A 158 1.05 -13.12 -6.09
N ASN A 159 0.20 -13.03 -7.12
CA ASN A 159 0.50 -13.42 -8.49
C ASN A 159 -0.17 -12.40 -9.44
N SER A 160 0.59 -11.87 -10.39
CA SER A 160 0.12 -10.88 -11.37
C SER A 160 -0.13 -11.46 -12.77
N ASP A 161 -0.31 -12.77 -12.89
CA ASP A 161 -0.73 -13.43 -14.13
C ASP A 161 -2.04 -12.83 -14.63
N PHE A 162 -2.11 -12.59 -15.94
CA PHE A 162 -3.26 -11.93 -16.55
C PHE A 162 -3.80 -12.71 -17.76
N THR A 163 -5.02 -12.38 -18.14
CA THR A 163 -5.59 -12.66 -19.46
C THR A 163 -5.57 -11.38 -20.29
N MET A 164 -5.43 -11.52 -21.60
CA MET A 164 -5.51 -10.40 -22.54
C MET A 164 -6.84 -10.46 -23.29
N SER A 165 -7.54 -9.34 -23.38
CA SER A 165 -8.75 -9.19 -24.18
C SER A 165 -8.73 -7.87 -24.94
N TYR A 166 -9.53 -7.73 -26.00
CA TYR A 166 -9.63 -6.47 -26.73
C TYR A 166 -10.79 -5.64 -26.17
N ASN A 167 -10.48 -4.47 -25.62
CA ASN A 167 -11.49 -3.51 -25.16
C ASN A 167 -12.02 -2.73 -26.38
N VAL A 168 -13.27 -3.03 -26.77
CA VAL A 168 -13.92 -2.44 -27.95
C VAL A 168 -14.12 -0.93 -27.80
N GLU A 169 -14.48 -0.47 -26.59
CA GLU A 169 -14.77 0.95 -26.31
C GLU A 169 -13.50 1.80 -26.38
N LYS A 170 -12.41 1.30 -25.77
CA LYS A 170 -11.12 1.99 -25.67
C LYS A 170 -10.17 1.66 -26.83
N LYS A 171 -10.61 0.77 -27.73
CA LYS A 171 -9.93 0.33 -28.95
C LYS A 171 -8.49 -0.10 -28.72
N ARG A 172 -8.24 -0.88 -27.67
CA ARG A 172 -6.91 -1.36 -27.29
C ARG A 172 -6.99 -2.68 -26.53
N GLU A 173 -5.85 -3.35 -26.42
CA GLU A 173 -5.72 -4.52 -25.56
C GLU A 173 -5.81 -4.12 -24.09
N GLU A 174 -6.50 -4.97 -23.31
CA GLU A 174 -6.73 -4.83 -21.88
C GLU A 174 -6.31 -6.12 -21.17
N ARG A 175 -5.46 -5.94 -20.17
CA ARG A 175 -5.02 -6.99 -19.26
C ARG A 175 -5.96 -7.08 -18.08
N THR A 176 -6.40 -8.29 -17.78
CA THR A 176 -7.22 -8.59 -16.60
C THR A 176 -6.45 -9.56 -15.72
N VAL A 177 -6.08 -9.13 -14.51
CA VAL A 177 -5.39 -10.02 -13.57
C VAL A 177 -6.28 -11.22 -13.23
N LYS A 178 -5.72 -12.43 -13.20
CA LYS A 178 -6.45 -13.66 -12.92
C LYS A 178 -6.78 -13.85 -11.44
N SER A 179 -5.92 -13.34 -10.56
CA SER A 179 -6.08 -13.39 -9.11
C SER A 179 -5.86 -11.99 -8.54
N THR A 180 -6.79 -11.52 -7.74
CA THR A 180 -6.72 -10.22 -7.07
C THR A 180 -6.21 -10.34 -5.63
N ALA A 181 -5.56 -11.45 -5.28
CA ALA A 181 -4.92 -11.62 -3.98
C ALA A 181 -3.74 -10.65 -3.84
N VAL A 182 -3.75 -9.84 -2.78
CA VAL A 182 -2.74 -8.79 -2.54
C VAL A 182 -2.08 -8.89 -1.17
N ARG A 183 -0.94 -8.19 -1.03
CA ARG A 183 -0.24 -7.96 0.24
C ARG A 183 0.06 -6.48 0.41
N VAL A 184 -0.02 -6.00 1.66
CA VAL A 184 0.52 -4.70 2.06
C VAL A 184 2.00 -4.85 2.36
N VAL A 185 2.83 -3.98 1.79
CA VAL A 185 4.31 -4.02 1.92
C VAL A 185 4.87 -2.66 2.34
N ASP A 186 6.19 -2.62 2.59
CA ASP A 186 6.95 -1.40 2.90
C ASP A 186 6.57 -0.72 4.23
N PHE A 187 6.93 -1.38 5.32
CA PHE A 187 6.70 -0.91 6.69
C PHE A 187 7.78 0.05 7.19
N GLY A 188 8.66 0.56 6.31
CA GLY A 188 9.78 1.42 6.69
C GLY A 188 9.37 2.80 7.24
N SER A 189 8.12 3.20 7.04
CA SER A 189 7.53 4.43 7.61
C SER A 189 6.44 4.14 8.64
N ALA A 190 6.20 2.88 8.98
CA ALA A 190 5.18 2.53 9.96
C ALA A 190 5.57 3.09 11.34
N THR A 191 4.60 3.54 12.12
CA THR A 191 4.82 4.21 13.41
C THR A 191 3.84 3.68 14.44
N PHE A 192 4.35 3.26 15.60
CA PHE A 192 3.49 2.86 16.71
C PHE A 192 2.92 4.09 17.44
N ASP A 193 1.74 3.93 18.05
CA ASP A 193 1.06 5.02 18.79
C ASP A 193 1.93 5.69 19.87
N HIS A 194 2.87 4.95 20.47
CA HIS A 194 3.74 5.44 21.54
C HIS A 194 5.06 6.06 21.04
N GLU A 195 5.35 5.97 19.73
CA GLU A 195 6.57 6.49 19.13
C GLU A 195 6.43 7.96 18.72
N HIS A 196 7.56 8.56 18.34
CA HIS A 196 7.57 9.92 17.81
C HIS A 196 6.86 9.99 16.45
N HIS A 197 5.84 10.85 16.35
CA HIS A 197 5.10 11.07 15.12
C HIS A 197 5.74 12.19 14.30
N SER A 198 6.37 11.82 13.18
CA SER A 198 6.91 12.77 12.21
C SER A 198 5.82 13.71 11.69
N THR A 199 6.11 15.00 11.54
CA THR A 199 5.08 16.00 11.16
C THR A 199 4.51 15.76 9.76
N ILE A 200 5.35 15.34 8.80
CA ILE A 200 4.95 15.08 7.42
C ILE A 200 5.20 13.61 7.13
N VAL A 201 4.12 12.89 6.84
CA VAL A 201 4.14 11.50 6.40
C VAL A 201 3.35 11.35 5.10
N SER A 202 3.32 10.14 4.55
CA SER A 202 2.67 9.75 3.30
C SER A 202 3.27 10.37 2.05
N THR A 203 3.24 9.59 0.97
CA THR A 203 3.41 10.09 -0.38
C THR A 203 2.30 11.10 -0.69
N ARG A 204 2.66 12.22 -1.35
CA ARG A 204 1.83 13.43 -1.42
C ARG A 204 0.40 13.19 -1.93
N HIS A 205 0.21 12.38 -2.96
CA HIS A 205 -1.10 12.15 -3.59
C HIS A 205 -2.11 11.42 -2.68
N TYR A 206 -1.62 10.73 -1.65
CA TYR A 206 -2.42 9.95 -0.70
C TYR A 206 -2.46 10.60 0.69
N ARG A 207 -1.87 11.79 0.83
CA ARG A 207 -1.71 12.45 2.14
C ARG A 207 -3.01 13.08 2.62
N ALA A 208 -3.41 12.71 3.84
CA ALA A 208 -4.61 13.21 4.50
C ALA A 208 -4.54 14.72 4.85
N PRO A 209 -5.69 15.42 4.92
CA PRO A 209 -5.75 16.87 5.15
C PRO A 209 -5.18 17.27 6.52
N GLU A 210 -5.35 16.46 7.56
CA GLU A 210 -4.78 16.71 8.89
C GLU A 210 -3.25 16.68 8.90
N VAL A 211 -2.62 15.91 7.99
CA VAL A 211 -1.17 15.89 7.82
C VAL A 211 -0.70 17.16 7.11
N ILE A 212 -1.39 17.58 6.02
CA ILE A 212 -1.08 18.82 5.30
C ILE A 212 -1.22 20.05 6.22
N LEU A 213 -2.25 20.02 7.07
CA LEU A 213 -2.58 21.08 8.02
C LEU A 213 -1.83 20.96 9.36
N GLU A 214 -0.96 19.96 9.53
CA GLU A 214 -0.17 19.74 10.75
C GLU A 214 -1.03 19.75 12.03
N LEU A 215 -2.17 19.06 11.99
CA LEU A 215 -3.13 18.95 13.10
C LEU A 215 -2.85 17.73 14.00
N GLY A 216 -1.75 17.01 13.74
CA GLY A 216 -1.52 15.67 14.26
C GLY A 216 -2.24 14.62 13.43
N TRP A 217 -1.72 13.40 13.42
CA TRP A 217 -2.26 12.26 12.69
C TRP A 217 -2.10 10.99 13.54
N SER A 218 -2.85 9.96 13.16
CA SER A 218 -2.89 8.61 13.75
C SER A 218 -3.51 7.69 12.68
N HIS A 219 -4.01 6.51 13.06
CA HIS A 219 -4.68 5.52 12.21
C HIS A 219 -5.60 6.08 11.10
N PRO A 220 -6.44 7.12 11.31
CA PRO A 220 -7.32 7.61 10.24
C PRO A 220 -6.59 8.13 9.00
N CYS A 221 -5.30 8.50 9.07
CA CYS A 221 -4.58 8.94 7.88
C CYS A 221 -4.44 7.82 6.85
N ASP A 222 -4.28 6.57 7.29
CA ASP A 222 -4.24 5.41 6.40
C ASP A 222 -5.59 5.20 5.70
N VAL A 223 -6.71 5.47 6.38
CA VAL A 223 -8.05 5.36 5.81
C VAL A 223 -8.23 6.34 4.65
N TRP A 224 -7.73 7.56 4.79
CA TRP A 224 -7.73 8.54 3.70
C TRP A 224 -6.91 8.04 2.50
N SER A 225 -5.71 7.52 2.75
CA SER A 225 -4.88 6.94 1.70
C SER A 225 -5.59 5.82 0.95
N ILE A 226 -6.30 4.94 1.67
CA ILE A 226 -7.12 3.88 1.05
C ILE A 226 -8.21 4.49 0.17
N GLY A 227 -8.94 5.51 0.62
CA GLY A 227 -9.94 6.20 -0.21
C GLY A 227 -9.37 6.72 -1.53
N CYS A 228 -8.17 7.33 -1.49
CA CYS A 228 -7.45 7.75 -2.69
C CYS A 228 -7.04 6.57 -3.60
N ILE A 229 -6.54 5.47 -3.03
CA ILE A 229 -6.14 4.26 -3.76
C ILE A 229 -7.35 3.63 -4.47
N LEU A 230 -8.50 3.54 -3.80
CA LEU A 230 -9.71 2.94 -4.38
C LEU A 230 -10.24 3.76 -5.56
N PHE A 231 -10.19 5.09 -5.46
CA PHE A 231 -10.50 5.98 -6.58
C PHE A 231 -9.55 5.72 -7.77
N GLU A 232 -8.26 5.59 -7.50
CA GLU A 232 -7.24 5.35 -8.53
C GLU A 232 -7.40 3.98 -9.19
N TYR A 233 -7.74 2.93 -8.44
CA TYR A 233 -8.05 1.62 -9.03
C TYR A 233 -9.28 1.67 -9.92
N TYR A 234 -10.29 2.47 -9.53
CA TYR A 234 -11.54 2.59 -10.24
C TYR A 234 -11.45 3.39 -11.55
N LEU A 235 -10.52 4.37 -11.62
CA LEU A 235 -10.42 5.28 -12.77
C LEU A 235 -9.11 5.16 -13.56
N GLY A 236 -8.08 4.57 -12.95
CA GLY A 236 -6.75 4.42 -13.53
C GLY A 236 -5.85 5.64 -13.35
N PHE A 237 -6.26 6.66 -12.60
CA PHE A 237 -5.44 7.85 -12.34
C PHE A 237 -5.61 8.38 -10.91
N THR A 238 -4.59 9.07 -10.40
CA THR A 238 -4.55 9.62 -9.05
C THR A 238 -5.64 10.67 -8.79
N LEU A 239 -6.29 10.61 -7.63
CA LEU A 239 -7.33 11.57 -7.21
C LEU A 239 -6.77 13.01 -7.08
N PHE A 240 -5.59 13.13 -6.48
CA PHE A 240 -4.94 14.42 -6.20
C PHE A 240 -3.55 14.49 -6.85
N GLN A 241 -3.52 14.73 -8.15
CA GLN A 241 -2.28 14.92 -8.91
C GLN A 241 -1.70 16.33 -8.70
N THR A 242 -0.83 16.49 -7.71
CA THR A 242 -0.24 17.79 -7.35
C THR A 242 1.11 17.64 -6.66
N HIS A 243 1.92 18.70 -6.69
CA HIS A 243 3.18 18.81 -5.97
C HIS A 243 3.21 19.95 -4.93
N ASP A 244 2.10 20.66 -4.72
CA ASP A 244 2.00 21.80 -3.78
C ASP A 244 0.89 21.59 -2.74
N ASN A 245 1.09 22.07 -1.51
CA ASN A 245 0.11 21.87 -0.43
C ASN A 245 -1.16 22.72 -0.59
N ARG A 246 -1.05 23.98 -1.09
CA ARG A 246 -2.23 24.83 -1.30
C ARG A 246 -3.05 24.35 -2.47
N GLU A 247 -2.38 23.95 -3.56
CA GLU A 247 -3.05 23.31 -4.69
C GLU A 247 -3.76 22.02 -4.26
N HIS A 248 -3.11 21.17 -3.44
CA HIS A 248 -3.75 19.96 -2.92
C HIS A 248 -5.03 20.27 -2.12
N LEU A 249 -4.99 21.25 -1.22
CA LEU A 249 -6.19 21.70 -0.51
C LEU A 249 -7.26 22.26 -1.46
N ALA A 250 -6.88 22.98 -2.52
CA ALA A 250 -7.82 23.49 -3.52
C ALA A 250 -8.50 22.35 -4.31
N MET A 251 -7.75 21.31 -4.67
CA MET A 251 -8.29 20.09 -5.29
C MET A 251 -9.26 19.38 -4.34
N MET A 252 -8.89 19.22 -3.06
CA MET A 252 -9.78 18.66 -2.04
C MET A 252 -11.08 19.47 -1.95
N GLU A 253 -11.01 20.81 -1.84
CA GLU A 253 -12.21 21.65 -1.75
C GLU A 253 -13.12 21.54 -2.98
N ARG A 254 -12.52 21.37 -4.16
CA ARG A 254 -13.25 21.22 -5.42
C ARG A 254 -13.95 19.86 -5.54
N ILE A 255 -13.36 18.80 -4.99
CA ILE A 255 -13.85 17.42 -5.10
C ILE A 255 -14.83 17.08 -3.98
N LEU A 256 -14.50 17.47 -2.73
CA LEU A 256 -15.16 17.04 -1.51
C LEU A 256 -15.96 18.16 -0.82
N GLY A 257 -15.86 19.39 -1.31
CA GLY A 257 -16.41 20.56 -0.63
C GLY A 257 -15.44 21.18 0.38
N PRO A 258 -15.83 22.29 1.04
CA PRO A 258 -14.91 23.16 1.78
C PRO A 258 -14.28 22.46 2.99
N VAL A 259 -13.02 22.83 3.29
CA VAL A 259 -12.35 22.33 4.51
C VAL A 259 -13.10 22.82 5.75
N PRO A 260 -13.40 21.95 6.74
CA PRO A 260 -14.12 22.35 7.93
C PRO A 260 -13.44 23.51 8.68
N SER A 261 -14.20 24.56 9.01
CA SER A 261 -13.67 25.75 9.69
C SER A 261 -12.99 25.43 11.03
N ARG A 262 -13.38 24.32 11.68
CA ARG A 262 -12.72 23.82 12.89
C ARG A 262 -11.26 23.43 12.65
N MET A 263 -10.96 22.78 11.52
CA MET A 263 -9.60 22.41 11.12
C MET A 263 -8.79 23.65 10.74
N ILE A 264 -9.38 24.56 9.96
CA ILE A 264 -8.77 25.84 9.57
C ILE A 264 -8.34 26.65 10.79
N ARG A 265 -9.18 26.77 11.82
CA ARG A 265 -8.85 27.52 13.04
C ARG A 265 -7.73 26.90 13.88
N LYS A 266 -7.55 25.57 13.81
CA LYS A 266 -6.56 24.85 14.62
C LYS A 266 -5.19 24.72 13.95
N THR A 267 -5.13 24.83 12.62
CA THR A 267 -3.88 24.61 11.88
C THR A 267 -2.84 25.69 12.17
N ARG A 268 -1.56 25.30 12.20
CA ARG A 268 -0.43 26.24 12.18
C ARG A 268 -0.21 26.84 10.79
N LYS A 269 -0.79 26.25 9.74
CA LYS A 269 -0.67 26.69 8.34
C LYS A 269 -1.64 27.83 7.99
N GLN A 270 -1.79 28.81 8.87
CA GLN A 270 -2.70 29.96 8.65
C GLN A 270 -2.41 30.72 7.35
N LYS A 271 -1.15 30.71 6.87
CA LYS A 271 -0.76 31.30 5.58
C LYS A 271 -1.46 30.72 4.35
N TYR A 272 -2.15 29.59 4.48
CA TYR A 272 -2.94 29.00 3.39
C TYR A 272 -4.35 29.58 3.32
N PHE A 273 -4.79 30.34 4.32
CA PHE A 273 -6.17 30.77 4.47
C PHE A 273 -6.26 32.29 4.67
N TYR A 274 -7.29 32.90 4.08
CA TYR A 274 -7.65 34.29 4.30
C TYR A 274 -9.14 34.38 4.67
N ARG A 275 -9.45 35.03 5.79
CA ARG A 275 -10.83 35.16 6.32
C ARG A 275 -11.59 33.83 6.42
N GLY A 276 -10.89 32.76 6.82
CA GLY A 276 -11.48 31.43 7.04
C GLY A 276 -11.80 30.65 5.77
N ARG A 277 -11.29 31.08 4.60
CA ARG A 277 -11.36 30.37 3.32
C ARG A 277 -9.95 30.14 2.78
N LEU A 278 -9.77 29.13 1.92
CA LEU A 278 -8.50 28.90 1.26
C LEU A 278 -8.11 30.13 0.43
N ASP A 279 -6.90 30.63 0.64
CA ASP A 279 -6.32 31.73 -0.14
C ASP A 279 -5.79 31.16 -1.45
N TRP A 280 -6.69 31.05 -2.43
CA TRP A 280 -6.44 30.39 -3.72
C TRP A 280 -6.90 31.29 -4.88
N ASP A 281 -5.96 31.64 -5.76
CA ASP A 281 -6.27 32.40 -6.97
C ASP A 281 -6.78 31.46 -8.07
N GLU A 282 -8.09 31.47 -8.24
CA GLU A 282 -8.75 30.77 -9.33
C GLU A 282 -8.26 31.24 -10.72
N SER A 283 -7.99 32.53 -10.92
CA SER A 283 -7.60 33.03 -12.25
C SER A 283 -6.20 32.58 -12.71
N SER A 284 -5.36 32.11 -11.77
CA SER A 284 -4.02 31.60 -12.06
C SER A 284 -4.02 30.35 -12.96
N SER A 285 -2.85 30.02 -13.52
CA SER A 285 -2.67 28.78 -14.31
C SER A 285 -2.96 27.52 -13.50
N ALA A 286 -2.50 27.47 -12.23
CA ALA A 286 -2.80 26.38 -11.31
C ALA A 286 -4.31 26.35 -10.97
N GLY A 287 -4.92 27.51 -10.72
CA GLY A 287 -6.36 27.61 -10.49
C GLY A 287 -7.19 27.12 -11.67
N LYS A 288 -6.77 27.42 -12.90
CA LYS A 288 -7.38 26.91 -14.14
C LYS A 288 -7.24 25.38 -14.23
N TYR A 289 -6.05 24.84 -13.98
CA TYR A 289 -5.81 23.40 -13.96
C TYR A 289 -6.76 22.68 -12.98
N VAL A 290 -6.85 23.17 -11.73
CA VAL A 290 -7.77 22.59 -10.72
C VAL A 290 -9.21 22.67 -11.19
N ARG A 291 -9.68 23.80 -11.72
CA ARG A 291 -11.08 23.94 -12.21
C ARG A 291 -11.42 22.97 -13.34
N GLU A 292 -10.50 22.75 -14.26
CA GLU A 292 -10.72 21.94 -15.47
C GLU A 292 -10.63 20.44 -15.17
N ASN A 293 -9.77 20.04 -14.24
CA ASN A 293 -9.47 18.62 -13.97
C ASN A 293 -10.15 18.07 -12.71
N CYS A 294 -10.55 18.91 -11.76
CA CYS A 294 -11.21 18.49 -10.53
C CYS A 294 -12.72 18.78 -10.58
N LYS A 295 -13.52 17.74 -10.34
CA LYS A 295 -14.99 17.78 -10.29
C LYS A 295 -15.48 17.22 -8.94
N PRO A 296 -16.71 17.53 -8.50
CA PRO A 296 -17.28 16.87 -7.32
C PRO A 296 -17.19 15.34 -7.45
N LEU A 297 -16.87 14.66 -6.36
CA LEU A 297 -16.47 13.24 -6.35
C LEU A 297 -17.45 12.33 -7.13
N ARG A 298 -18.76 12.43 -6.89
CA ARG A 298 -19.77 11.60 -7.59
C ARG A 298 -19.84 11.80 -9.10
N ARG A 299 -19.24 12.86 -9.66
CA ARG A 299 -19.15 13.05 -11.12
C ARG A 299 -18.13 12.13 -11.79
N TYR A 300 -17.37 11.35 -11.02
CA TYR A 300 -16.45 10.35 -11.55
C TYR A 300 -17.04 8.93 -11.63
N LEU A 301 -18.32 8.73 -11.28
CA LEU A 301 -19.00 7.46 -11.50
C LEU A 301 -18.99 7.09 -12.99
N LEU A 302 -18.53 5.86 -13.30
CA LEU A 302 -18.52 5.29 -14.65
C LEU A 302 -19.83 4.58 -15.01
N SER A 303 -20.66 4.26 -14.01
CA SER A 303 -21.89 3.49 -14.16
C SER A 303 -22.88 3.83 -13.05
N GLU A 304 -24.18 3.77 -13.36
CA GLU A 304 -25.28 3.98 -12.42
C GLU A 304 -25.72 2.69 -11.69
N ALA A 305 -25.03 1.58 -11.92
CA ALA A 305 -25.31 0.35 -11.18
C ALA A 305 -24.97 0.51 -9.70
N GLU A 306 -25.77 -0.13 -8.84
CA GLU A 306 -25.75 0.01 -7.38
C GLU A 306 -24.34 -0.18 -6.77
N GLU A 307 -23.59 -1.17 -7.25
CA GLU A 307 -22.24 -1.46 -6.74
C GLU A 307 -21.23 -0.31 -6.92
N HIS A 308 -21.43 0.54 -7.93
CA HIS A 308 -20.61 1.73 -8.15
C HIS A 308 -20.98 2.84 -7.17
N HIS A 309 -22.27 3.03 -6.91
CA HIS A 309 -22.74 3.96 -5.88
C HIS A 309 -22.25 3.55 -4.49
N GLN A 310 -22.27 2.26 -4.18
CA GLN A 310 -21.73 1.71 -2.93
C GLN A 310 -20.22 1.92 -2.80
N LEU A 311 -19.45 1.76 -3.89
CA LEU A 311 -18.01 2.10 -3.86
C LEU A 311 -17.81 3.58 -3.54
N PHE A 312 -18.57 4.48 -4.17
CA PHE A 312 -18.41 5.92 -3.93
C PHE A 312 -18.88 6.36 -2.54
N ASP A 313 -19.89 5.71 -1.98
CA ASP A 313 -20.30 5.91 -0.59
C ASP A 313 -19.18 5.52 0.40
N LEU A 314 -18.52 4.39 0.14
CA LEU A 314 -17.35 3.95 0.90
C LEU A 314 -16.19 4.95 0.77
N ILE A 315 -15.86 5.38 -0.45
CA ILE A 315 -14.77 6.35 -0.72
C ILE A 315 -15.09 7.70 -0.04
N GLU A 316 -16.32 8.21 -0.15
CA GLU A 316 -16.74 9.45 0.52
C GLU A 316 -16.54 9.36 2.03
N SER A 317 -16.92 8.24 2.63
CA SER A 317 -16.76 7.99 4.07
C SER A 317 -15.29 7.87 4.51
N MET A 318 -14.41 7.38 3.62
CA MET A 318 -12.96 7.33 3.82
C MET A 318 -12.28 8.70 3.60
N LEU A 319 -12.86 9.57 2.76
CA LEU A 319 -12.37 10.91 2.45
C LEU A 319 -13.03 12.01 3.28
N GLU A 320 -13.62 11.66 4.43
CA GLU A 320 -14.08 12.64 5.40
C GLU A 320 -12.89 13.46 5.95
N TYR A 321 -13.03 14.79 5.91
CA TYR A 321 -11.95 15.70 6.32
C TYR A 321 -11.57 15.53 7.78
N GLU A 322 -12.56 15.46 8.68
CA GLU A 322 -12.27 15.37 10.10
C GLU A 322 -11.87 13.93 10.48
N PRO A 323 -10.63 13.68 10.95
CA PRO A 323 -10.16 12.32 11.22
C PRO A 323 -11.01 11.56 12.24
N SER A 324 -11.65 12.29 13.16
CA SER A 324 -12.54 11.74 14.19
C SER A 324 -13.91 11.30 13.67
N LYS A 325 -14.29 11.71 12.46
CA LYS A 325 -15.56 11.34 11.79
C LYS A 325 -15.34 10.38 10.63
N ARG A 326 -14.10 10.25 10.18
CA ARG A 326 -13.69 9.35 9.10
C ARG A 326 -13.98 7.91 9.46
N LEU A 327 -14.46 7.15 8.48
CA LEU A 327 -14.88 5.76 8.65
C LEU A 327 -13.77 4.91 9.29
N ALA A 328 -14.07 4.22 10.37
CA ALA A 328 -13.13 3.27 10.96
C ALA A 328 -13.09 1.98 10.10
N LEU A 329 -11.90 1.38 9.95
CA LEU A 329 -11.77 0.16 9.14
C LEU A 329 -12.56 -1.04 9.68
N ALA A 330 -12.81 -1.08 10.99
CA ALA A 330 -13.68 -2.10 11.58
C ALA A 330 -15.14 -2.00 11.09
N ASP A 331 -15.58 -0.80 10.71
CA ASP A 331 -16.91 -0.55 10.17
C ASP A 331 -16.91 -0.57 8.64
N SER A 332 -15.80 -0.19 8.00
CA SER A 332 -15.67 -0.30 6.54
C SER A 332 -15.83 -1.73 6.06
N LEU A 333 -15.30 -2.73 6.78
CA LEU A 333 -15.46 -4.15 6.42
C LEU A 333 -16.90 -4.67 6.50
N LYS A 334 -17.82 -3.91 7.11
CA LYS A 334 -19.26 -4.21 7.16
C LYS A 334 -20.07 -3.41 6.13
N HIS A 335 -19.40 -2.61 5.31
CA HIS A 335 -20.04 -1.73 4.34
C HIS A 335 -20.77 -2.54 3.25
N PRO A 336 -21.96 -2.11 2.76
CA PRO A 336 -22.73 -2.83 1.74
C PRO A 336 -21.94 -3.20 0.48
N PHE A 337 -20.95 -2.37 0.11
CA PHE A 337 -20.05 -2.65 -1.00
C PHE A 337 -19.35 -4.03 -0.93
N PHE A 338 -19.13 -4.55 0.28
CA PHE A 338 -18.48 -5.85 0.52
C PHE A 338 -19.46 -7.02 0.67
N GLU A 339 -20.78 -6.80 0.74
CA GLU A 339 -21.76 -7.89 0.90
C GLU A 339 -21.75 -8.89 -0.28
N ASN A 340 -21.40 -8.41 -1.48
CA ASN A 340 -21.31 -9.22 -2.71
C ASN A 340 -19.90 -9.81 -2.96
N LEU A 341 -19.06 -9.95 -1.94
CA LEU A 341 -17.85 -10.77 -2.04
C LEU A 341 -18.31 -12.22 -2.29
N GLY A 342 -18.23 -12.66 -3.54
CA GLY A 342 -18.81 -13.94 -3.97
C GLY A 342 -18.36 -15.10 -3.10
N ILE A 343 -19.28 -16.02 -2.81
CA ILE A 343 -19.08 -17.23 -2.00
C ILE A 343 -17.89 -18.09 -2.52
N SER A 344 -17.42 -17.88 -3.76
CA SER A 344 -16.23 -18.52 -4.33
C SER A 344 -14.89 -17.84 -3.99
N GLU A 345 -14.87 -16.54 -3.67
CA GLU A 345 -13.63 -15.78 -3.43
C GLU A 345 -13.22 -15.79 -1.96
N ALA A 346 -14.19 -15.86 -1.03
CA ALA A 346 -13.93 -16.08 0.39
C ALA A 346 -13.27 -17.45 0.66
N ALA A 347 -13.45 -18.44 -0.22
CA ALA A 347 -12.92 -19.80 -0.07
C ALA A 347 -11.39 -19.91 -0.28
N GLY A 348 -10.72 -18.88 -0.80
CA GLY A 348 -9.26 -18.82 -0.89
C GLY A 348 -8.54 -18.71 0.46
N THR A 349 -9.29 -18.53 1.56
CA THR A 349 -8.77 -18.55 2.93
C THR A 349 -8.76 -19.93 3.59
N LYS A 350 -9.23 -20.98 2.90
CA LYS A 350 -9.00 -22.37 3.36
C LYS A 350 -7.61 -22.82 2.91
N SER A 351 -6.75 -23.00 3.90
CA SER A 351 -5.48 -23.71 3.88
C SER A 351 -5.31 -24.65 2.70
N TRP A 352 -4.28 -24.39 1.89
CA TRP A 352 -3.59 -25.43 1.12
C TRP A 352 -3.01 -26.43 2.14
N GLU A 353 -3.82 -27.39 2.58
CA GLU A 353 -3.30 -28.59 3.25
C GLU A 353 -2.47 -29.34 2.22
N GLY A 354 -1.16 -29.38 2.47
CA GLY A 354 -0.20 -30.03 1.62
C GLY A 354 -0.49 -31.51 1.50
N ASN A 355 -0.76 -31.97 0.27
CA ASN A 355 -0.69 -33.38 -0.04
C ASN A 355 0.77 -33.75 -0.33
N ARG A 356 1.55 -33.93 0.75
CA ARG A 356 2.77 -34.76 0.70
C ARG A 356 2.40 -36.13 1.25
N ASP A 357 1.91 -36.99 0.37
CA ASP A 357 1.91 -38.42 0.67
C ASP A 357 3.25 -38.99 0.18
N ILE A 358 4.17 -39.20 1.13
CA ILE A 358 5.37 -40.00 0.96
C ILE A 358 4.99 -41.42 1.38
N SER A 359 4.56 -42.24 0.42
CA SER A 359 4.55 -43.69 0.57
C SER A 359 4.48 -44.43 -0.78
N ARG A 360 5.66 -44.64 -1.41
CA ARG A 360 6.17 -45.89 -2.00
C ARG A 360 7.20 -45.63 -3.09
#